data_AF-A0A534BJL3-F1
#
_entry.id   AF-A0A534BJL3-F1
#
_cell.length_a   1.000
_cell.length_b   1.000
_cell.length_c   1.000
_cell.angle_alpha   90.00
_cell.angle_beta   90.00
_cell.angle_gamma   90.00
#
_symmetry.space_group_name_H-M   'P 1'
#
loop_
_entity.id
_entity.type
_entity.pdbx_description
1 polymer ?
#
loop_
_entity_poly.entity_id
_entity_poly.type
_entity_poly.pdbx_seq_one_letter_code
_entity_poly.pdbx_strand_id
1 'polypeptide(L)' 'NVNLGTSGAEIGGAFGGEKDTGGGRESGSDAWKAYMRRQTNTVNWSRELPLAQGIEFKIE' A
#
# COMPACT_ATOMS: atom_id res chain seq x y z
N ASN A 1 -3.35 19.98 15.95
CA ASN A 1 -4.60 20.72 16.25
C ASN A 1 -4.30 22.20 16.39
N VAL A 2 -5.20 23.06 15.93
CA VAL A 2 -5.12 24.53 16.10
C VAL A 2 -6.37 24.94 16.87
N ASN A 3 -6.21 25.68 17.96
CA ASN A 3 -7.31 26.09 18.86
C ASN A 3 -8.13 24.94 19.48
N LEU A 4 -7.55 23.73 19.58
CA LEU A 4 -8.14 22.56 20.22
C LEU A 4 -7.05 21.80 20.98
N GLY A 5 -7.43 21.14 22.09
CA GLY A 5 -6.51 20.37 22.92
C GLY A 5 -5.86 19.18 22.20
N THR A 6 -4.89 18.56 22.88
CA THR A 6 -4.14 17.40 22.34
C THR A 6 -5.02 16.16 22.13
N SER A 7 -6.12 16.03 22.86
CA SER A 7 -7.12 14.95 22.71
C SER A 7 -8.10 15.14 21.55
N GLY A 8 -7.96 16.20 20.74
CA GLY A 8 -8.81 16.42 19.57
C GLY A 8 -8.50 15.40 18.47
N ALA A 9 -9.29 14.32 18.43
CA ALA A 9 -9.27 13.28 17.41
C ALA A 9 -10.69 12.75 17.18
N GLU A 10 -10.96 12.20 16.00
CA GLU A 10 -12.26 11.64 15.63
C GLU A 10 -12.11 10.39 14.78
N ILE A 11 -13.18 9.58 14.70
CA ILE A 11 -13.17 8.27 14.03
C ILE A 11 -12.74 8.35 12.56
N GLY A 12 -13.05 9.45 11.86
CA GLY A 12 -12.70 9.64 10.45
C GLY A 12 -11.20 9.85 10.18
N GLY A 13 -10.41 10.24 11.18
CA GLY A 13 -8.97 10.46 11.06
C GLY A 13 -8.14 9.21 11.34
N ALA A 14 -6.94 9.14 10.75
CA ALA A 14 -5.93 8.16 11.17
C ALA A 14 -5.40 8.54 12.56
N PHE A 15 -5.59 7.67 13.55
CA PHE A 15 -5.13 7.90 14.92
C PHE A 15 -3.81 7.19 15.20
N GLY A 16 -2.83 7.89 15.76
CA GLY A 16 -1.54 7.33 16.13
C GLY A 16 -0.46 8.41 16.22
N GLY A 17 0.77 8.01 16.52
CA GLY A 17 1.86 8.96 16.76
C GLY A 17 3.20 8.48 16.21
N GLU A 18 4.18 9.38 16.24
CA GLU A 18 5.52 9.17 15.71
C GLU A 18 6.56 8.98 16.83
N LYS A 19 7.82 8.71 16.46
CA LYS A 19 8.97 8.52 17.37
C LYS A 19 8.73 7.33 18.31
N ASP A 20 8.95 7.50 19.61
CA ASP A 20 8.75 6.48 20.64
C ASP A 20 7.29 6.01 20.77
N THR A 21 6.34 6.71 20.12
CA THR A 21 4.94 6.27 20.02
C THR A 21 4.76 5.08 19.07
N GLY A 22 5.72 4.81 18.17
CA GLY A 22 5.76 3.57 17.39
C GLY A 22 5.21 3.62 15.95
N GLY A 23 4.77 4.78 15.45
CA GLY A 23 4.49 5.01 14.02
C GLY A 23 3.21 4.39 13.45
N GLY A 24 2.51 3.53 14.21
CA GLY A 24 1.25 2.91 13.79
C GLY A 24 0.12 3.92 13.56
N ARG A 25 -0.92 3.49 12.84
CA ARG A 25 -2.17 4.25 12.61
C ARG A 25 -3.40 3.34 12.63
N GLU A 26 -4.47 3.84 13.24
CA GLU A 26 -5.73 3.12 13.47
C GLU A 26 -6.96 3.98 13.13
N SER A 27 -8.15 3.36 13.19
CA SER A 27 -9.47 3.98 12.94
C SER A 27 -9.73 4.40 11.49
N GLY A 28 -9.52 5.68 11.17
CA GLY A 28 -10.01 6.29 9.93
C GLY A 28 -9.00 6.33 8.80
N SER A 29 -9.28 7.16 7.79
CA SER A 29 -8.46 7.27 6.57
C SER A 29 -8.21 5.90 5.91
N ASP A 30 -6.99 5.65 5.46
CA ASP A 30 -6.54 4.41 4.87
C ASP A 30 -5.82 3.47 5.87
N ALA A 31 -6.06 3.64 7.18
CA ALA A 31 -5.51 2.76 8.23
C ALA A 31 -5.88 1.28 8.03
N TRP A 32 -7.02 1.00 7.40
CA TRP A 32 -7.42 -0.36 7.01
C TRP A 32 -6.39 -1.06 6.12
N LYS A 33 -5.56 -0.32 5.36
CA LYS A 33 -4.50 -0.89 4.52
C LYS A 33 -3.44 -1.62 5.34
N ALA A 34 -3.21 -1.27 6.60
CA ALA A 34 -2.26 -1.98 7.47
C ALA A 34 -2.71 -3.42 7.78
N TYR A 35 -4.02 -3.69 7.70
CA TYR A 35 -4.63 -5.00 7.96
C TYR A 35 -4.86 -5.81 6.68
N MET A 36 -4.40 -5.32 5.53
CA MET A 36 -4.47 -6.00 4.23
C MET A 36 -3.10 -6.04 3.57
N ARG A 37 -2.90 -7.00 2.66
CA ARG A 37 -1.66 -7.08 1.87
C ARG A 37 -1.87 -6.53 0.45
N ARG A 38 -1.04 -5.58 0.04
CA ARG A 38 -1.03 -5.06 -1.35
C ARG A 38 -0.45 -6.10 -2.31
N GLN A 39 -1.04 -6.24 -3.50
CA GLN A 39 -0.47 -6.98 -4.63
C GLN A 39 -0.46 -6.09 -5.88
N THR A 40 0.57 -6.24 -6.71
CA THR A 40 0.68 -5.57 -8.01
C THR A 40 0.68 -6.65 -9.08
N ASN A 41 -0.32 -6.64 -9.94
CA ASN A 41 -0.53 -7.68 -10.95
C ASN A 41 -0.47 -7.06 -12.35
N THR A 42 0.38 -7.61 -13.22
CA THR A 42 0.41 -7.30 -14.65
C THR A 42 -0.09 -8.53 -15.40
N VAL A 43 -1.19 -8.38 -16.13
CA VAL A 43 -1.81 -9.47 -16.91
C VAL A 43 -1.60 -9.17 -18.39
N ASN A 44 -0.85 -10.02 -19.08
CA ASN A 44 -0.69 -9.96 -20.53
C ASN A 44 -1.70 -10.92 -21.19
N TRP A 45 -2.58 -10.39 -22.03
CA TRP A 45 -3.58 -11.17 -22.78
C TRP A 45 -3.12 -11.57 -24.19
N SER A 46 -1.92 -11.15 -24.62
CA SER A 46 -1.37 -11.53 -25.91
C SER A 46 -0.78 -12.95 -25.89
N ARG A 47 -0.50 -13.49 -27.08
CA ARG A 47 0.28 -14.73 -27.23
C ARG A 47 1.78 -14.46 -27.34
N GLU A 48 2.18 -13.20 -27.19
CA GLU A 48 3.54 -12.74 -27.44
C GLU A 48 4.26 -12.52 -26.12
N LEU A 49 5.47 -13.06 -26.01
CA LEU A 49 6.42 -12.71 -24.97
C LEU A 49 7.56 -11.92 -25.63
N PRO A 50 7.98 -10.78 -25.05
CA PRO A 50 9.12 -10.04 -25.58
C PRO A 50 10.35 -10.95 -25.57
N LEU A 51 11.06 -11.00 -26.70
CA LEU A 51 12.26 -11.81 -26.86
C LEU A 51 13.38 -11.27 -25.95
N ALA A 52 14.03 -12.15 -25.21
CA ALA A 52 15.21 -11.78 -24.45
C ALA A 52 16.37 -11.52 -25.41
N GLN A 53 16.71 -10.25 -25.64
CA GLN A 53 17.77 -9.83 -26.57
C GLN A 53 17.59 -10.34 -28.02
N GLY A 54 16.34 -10.60 -28.43
CA GLY A 54 16.04 -11.16 -29.76
C GLY A 54 16.20 -12.68 -29.90
N ILE A 55 16.50 -13.40 -28.81
CA ILE A 55 16.65 -14.87 -28.82
C ILE A 55 15.26 -15.54 -28.68
N GLU A 56 14.95 -16.48 -29.59
CA GLU A 56 13.75 -17.31 -29.56
C GLU A 56 14.01 -18.62 -28.80
N PHE A 57 13.31 -18.85 -27.69
CA PHE A 57 13.40 -20.09 -26.93
C PHE A 57 12.45 -21.14 -27.51
N LYS A 58 13.00 -22.14 -28.22
CA LYS A 58 12.25 -23.33 -28.67
C LYS A 58 12.40 -24.44 -27.63
N ILE A 59 11.32 -25.19 -27.38
CA ILE A 59 11.33 -26.40 -26.56
C ILE A 59 11.43 -27.59 -27.53
N GLU A 60 12.37 -28.52 -27.32
CA GLU A 60 12.40 -29.83 -28.00
C GLU A 60 11.28 -30.75 -27.50
#